data_AF-A0A7Y9UJJ8-F1
#
_entry.id   AF-A0A7Y9UJJ8-F1
#
_cell.length_a   1.000
_cell.length_b   1.000
_cell.length_c   1.000
_cell.angle_alpha   90.00
_cell.angle_beta   90.00
_cell.angle_gamma   90.00
#
_symmetry.space_group_name_H-M   'P 1'
#
loop_
_entity.id
_entity.type
_entity.pdbx_description
1 polymer ?
#
loop_
_entity_poly.entity_id
_entity_poly.type
_entity_poly.pdbx_seq_one_letter_code
_entity_poly.pdbx_strand_id
1 'polypeptide(L)'
;MNLHDWIDELSDVLDVDAEVDEGLVADLVDAASRTVHPGAGPVTAFLLGRAAGCADAGPEELERLAGRAQALADGWDRPASAPDPDDVDLEVPDDSTVDHSSDEFVR
;
A
#
# COMPACT_ATOMS: atom_id res chain seq x y z
N MET A 1 13.67 -14.57 -15.30
CA MET A 1 13.46 -13.17 -14.91
C MET A 1 13.55 -13.13 -13.40
N ASN A 2 14.60 -12.52 -12.86
CA ASN A 2 14.78 -12.25 -11.44
C ASN A 2 14.00 -10.96 -11.06
N LEU A 3 13.78 -10.73 -9.78
CA LEU A 3 13.22 -9.49 -9.24
C LEU A 3 14.03 -8.26 -9.66
N HIS A 4 15.37 -8.33 -9.65
CA HIS A 4 16.23 -7.25 -10.14
C HIS A 4 15.94 -6.90 -11.61
N ASP A 5 15.87 -7.92 -12.50
CA ASP A 5 15.55 -7.71 -13.92
C ASP A 5 14.19 -7.00 -14.10
N TRP A 6 13.22 -7.34 -13.24
CA TRP A 6 11.90 -6.73 -13.27
C TRP A 6 11.92 -5.27 -12.80
N ILE A 7 12.68 -4.98 -11.75
CA ILE A 7 12.80 -3.61 -11.22
C ILE A 7 13.51 -2.71 -12.22
N ASP A 8 14.59 -3.17 -12.84
CA ASP A 8 15.30 -2.40 -13.87
C ASP A 8 14.36 -2.05 -15.05
N GLU A 9 13.63 -3.03 -15.59
CA GLU A 9 12.68 -2.81 -16.69
C GLU A 9 11.53 -1.89 -16.28
N LEU A 10 11.01 -2.04 -15.05
CA LEU A 10 9.93 -1.20 -14.55
C LEU A 10 10.40 0.25 -14.34
N SER A 11 11.60 0.45 -13.82
CA SER A 11 12.22 1.77 -13.65
C SER A 11 12.40 2.46 -15.00
N ASP A 12 12.84 1.74 -16.02
CA ASP A 12 12.94 2.25 -17.40
C ASP A 12 11.57 2.68 -17.97
N VAL A 13 10.53 1.86 -17.77
CA VAL A 13 9.16 2.17 -18.24
C VAL A 13 8.58 3.40 -17.52
N LEU A 14 8.91 3.57 -16.25
CA LEU A 14 8.37 4.63 -15.40
C LEU A 14 9.26 5.89 -15.37
N ASP A 15 10.42 5.87 -16.02
CA ASP A 15 11.43 6.94 -16.02
C ASP A 15 11.85 7.36 -14.60
N VAL A 16 12.23 6.37 -13.79
CA VAL A 16 12.63 6.56 -12.38
C VAL A 16 14.06 6.10 -12.18
N ASP A 17 14.92 7.01 -11.72
CA ASP A 17 16.28 6.69 -11.28
C ASP A 17 16.25 6.42 -9.77
N ALA A 18 15.98 5.17 -9.39
CA ALA A 18 15.80 4.78 -7.99
C ALA A 18 16.61 3.51 -7.65
N GLU A 19 17.54 3.64 -6.70
CA GLU A 19 18.17 2.50 -6.04
C GLU A 19 17.27 2.05 -4.87
N VAL A 20 16.58 0.92 -5.03
CA VAL A 20 15.64 0.39 -4.02
C VAL A 20 16.26 -0.80 -3.31
N ASP A 21 16.33 -0.76 -1.98
CA ASP A 21 16.56 -1.95 -1.16
C ASP A 21 15.25 -2.75 -1.06
N GLU A 22 15.15 -3.77 -1.90
CA GLU A 22 13.99 -4.68 -1.97
C GLU A 22 13.72 -5.39 -0.65
N GLY A 23 14.76 -5.71 0.12
CA GLY A 23 14.64 -6.39 1.41
C GLY A 23 14.02 -5.47 2.46
N LEU A 24 14.53 -4.24 2.55
CA LEU A 24 13.98 -3.19 3.42
C LEU A 24 12.49 -2.95 3.14
N VAL A 25 12.12 -2.81 1.87
CA VAL A 25 10.72 -2.56 1.49
C VAL A 25 9.85 -3.79 1.79
N ALA A 26 10.33 -5.00 1.47
CA ALA A 26 9.59 -6.23 1.72
C ALA A 26 9.33 -6.45 3.22
N ASP A 27 10.33 -6.24 4.07
CA ASP A 27 10.21 -6.39 5.52
C ASP A 27 9.21 -5.37 6.10
N LEU A 28 9.27 -4.11 5.65
CA LEU A 28 8.33 -3.08 6.09
C LEU A 28 6.88 -3.41 5.66
N VAL A 29 6.70 -3.84 4.42
CA VAL A 29 5.38 -4.25 3.88
C VAL A 29 4.81 -5.40 4.69
N ASP A 30 5.63 -6.39 5.01
CA ASP A 30 5.24 -7.55 5.79
C ASP A 30 4.90 -7.18 7.24
N ALA A 31 5.72 -6.33 7.88
CA ALA A 31 5.45 -5.81 9.22
C ALA A 31 4.13 -5.03 9.29
N ALA A 32 3.90 -4.11 8.35
CA ALA A 32 2.65 -3.36 8.28
C ALA A 32 1.45 -4.29 8.07
N SER A 33 1.58 -5.30 7.20
CA SER A 33 0.49 -6.24 6.91
C SER A 33 0.12 -7.10 8.12
N ARG A 34 1.11 -7.48 8.94
CA ARG A 34 0.92 -8.33 10.12
C ARG A 34 0.48 -7.56 11.36
N THR A 35 0.96 -6.34 11.54
CA THR A 35 0.73 -5.57 12.77
C THR A 35 -0.45 -4.61 12.62
N VAL A 36 -0.65 -3.99 11.46
CA VAL A 36 -1.64 -2.92 11.27
C VAL A 36 -2.95 -3.42 10.66
N HIS A 37 -2.89 -4.03 9.48
CA HIS A 37 -4.04 -4.57 8.73
C HIS A 37 -3.52 -5.36 7.51
N PRO A 38 -4.16 -6.47 7.06
CA PRO A 38 -3.69 -7.23 5.89
C PRO A 38 -3.49 -6.41 4.61
N GLY A 39 -4.24 -5.32 4.44
CA GLY A 39 -4.12 -4.39 3.32
C GLY A 39 -3.12 -3.24 3.53
N ALA A 40 -2.48 -3.13 4.69
CA ALA A 40 -1.60 -2.01 5.00
C ALA A 40 -0.29 -2.04 4.20
N GLY A 41 0.24 -3.22 3.90
CA GLY A 41 1.52 -3.38 3.20
C GLY A 41 1.62 -2.58 1.89
N PRO A 42 0.73 -2.79 0.90
CA PRO A 42 0.75 -2.06 -0.36
C PRO A 42 0.62 -0.54 -0.20
N VAL A 43 -0.22 -0.08 0.72
CA VAL A 43 -0.41 1.35 1.00
C VAL A 43 0.85 1.96 1.62
N THR A 44 1.49 1.23 2.53
CA THR A 44 2.77 1.63 3.14
C THR A 44 3.87 1.76 2.10
N ALA A 45 4.03 0.78 1.21
CA ALA A 45 5.04 0.84 0.14
C ALA A 45 4.82 2.05 -0.79
N PHE A 46 3.58 2.28 -1.21
CA PHE A 46 3.23 3.43 -2.05
C PHE A 46 3.56 4.77 -1.37
N LEU A 47 3.18 4.92 -0.09
CA LEU A 47 3.45 6.15 0.66
C LEU A 47 4.94 6.36 0.94
N LEU A 48 5.70 5.29 1.22
CA LEU A 48 7.15 5.36 1.37
C LEU A 48 7.80 5.86 0.08
N GLY A 49 7.50 5.23 -1.06
CA GLY A 49 8.03 5.63 -2.37
C GLY A 49 7.65 7.07 -2.72
N ARG A 50 6.39 7.46 -2.49
CA ARG A 50 5.94 8.84 -2.70
C ARG A 50 6.65 9.84 -1.79
N ALA A 51 6.89 9.51 -0.53
CA ALA A 51 7.62 10.37 0.39
C ALA A 51 9.09 10.51 -0.01
N ALA A 52 9.73 9.42 -0.42
CA ALA A 52 11.11 9.42 -0.91
C ALA A 52 11.25 10.30 -2.15
N GLY A 53 10.38 10.11 -3.15
CA GLY A 53 10.38 10.94 -4.37
C GLY A 53 10.08 12.43 -4.10
N CYS A 54 9.14 12.75 -3.19
CA CYS A 54 8.89 14.14 -2.81
C CYS A 54 10.06 14.81 -2.08
N ALA A 55 10.92 14.03 -1.43
CA ALA A 55 12.06 14.50 -0.68
C ALA A 55 13.38 14.46 -1.48
N ASP A 56 13.36 13.94 -2.71
CA ASP A 56 14.57 13.60 -3.48
C ASP A 56 15.54 12.76 -2.62
N ALA A 57 14.98 11.77 -1.91
CA ALA A 57 15.69 11.00 -0.90
C ALA A 57 16.65 10.00 -1.53
N GLY A 58 17.93 10.08 -1.17
CA GLY A 58 18.88 8.99 -1.40
C GLY A 58 18.66 7.79 -0.45
N PRO A 59 19.47 6.72 -0.59
CA PRO A 59 19.31 5.47 0.17
C PRO A 59 19.24 5.65 1.70
N GLU A 60 20.13 6.47 2.26
CA GLU A 60 20.18 6.72 3.72
C GLU A 60 18.91 7.40 4.25
N GLU A 61 18.33 8.31 3.47
CA GLU A 61 17.10 9.00 3.85
C GLU A 61 15.88 8.08 3.67
N LEU A 62 15.89 7.20 2.66
CA LEU A 62 14.89 6.16 2.47
C LEU A 62 14.86 5.18 3.66
N GLU A 63 16.02 4.69 4.10
CA GLU A 63 16.14 3.85 5.30
C GLU A 63 15.54 4.54 6.53
N ARG A 64 15.81 5.84 6.68
CA ARG A 64 15.28 6.63 7.79
C ARG A 64 13.76 6.81 7.72
N LEU A 65 13.20 7.03 6.54
CA LEU A 65 11.75 7.08 6.32
C LEU A 65 11.09 5.73 6.63
N ALA A 66 11.69 4.64 6.14
CA ALA A 66 11.25 3.29 6.43
C ALA A 66 11.29 2.97 7.93
N GLY A 67 12.36 3.36 8.63
CA GLY A 67 12.48 3.19 10.08
C GLY A 67 11.39 3.92 10.87
N ARG A 68 10.95 5.10 10.42
CA ARG A 68 9.80 5.78 11.05
C ARG A 68 8.49 5.06 10.80
N ALA A 69 8.27 4.57 9.58
CA ALA A 69 7.09 3.79 9.22
C ALA A 69 7.03 2.47 10.00
N GLN A 70 8.17 1.80 10.15
CA GLN A 70 8.33 0.60 10.97
C GLN A 70 7.97 0.90 12.43
N ALA A 71 8.54 1.94 13.03
CA ALA A 71 8.24 2.32 14.41
C ALA A 71 6.75 2.64 14.63
N LEU A 72 6.10 3.24 13.63
CA LEU A 72 4.65 3.46 13.66
C LEU A 72 3.86 2.15 13.61
N ALA A 73 4.26 1.21 12.75
CA ALA A 73 3.62 -0.10 12.64
C ALA A 73 3.81 -0.91 13.94
N ASP A 74 5.01 -0.93 14.51
CA ASP A 74 5.33 -1.64 15.75
C ASP A 74 4.60 -1.07 16.97
N GLY A 75 4.33 0.23 16.97
CA GLY A 75 3.54 0.90 18.00
C GLY A 75 2.02 0.81 17.81
N TRP A 76 1.54 0.04 16.83
CA TRP A 76 0.12 -0.07 16.53
C TRP A 76 -0.57 -1.02 17.52
N ASP A 77 -1.25 -0.45 18.53
CA ASP A 77 -1.88 -1.20 19.63
C ASP A 77 -3.14 -2.02 19.26
N ARG A 78 -3.51 -2.07 17.97
CA ARG A 78 -4.69 -2.80 17.49
C ARG A 78 -4.23 -4.03 16.68
N PRO A 79 -4.77 -5.23 16.94
CA PRO A 79 -4.41 -6.41 16.14
C PRO A 79 -4.89 -6.24 14.70
N ALA A 80 -4.08 -6.70 13.73
CA ALA A 80 -4.35 -6.51 12.30
C ALA A 80 -5.69 -7.10 11.81
N SER A 81 -6.23 -8.10 12.50
CA SER A 81 -7.53 -8.72 12.21
C SER A 81 -8.69 -8.11 13.01
N ALA A 82 -8.47 -7.02 13.74
CA ALA A 82 -9.53 -6.33 14.43
C ALA A 82 -10.60 -5.86 13.41
N PRO A 83 -11.89 -6.13 13.67
CA PRO A 83 -12.96 -5.60 12.82
C PRO A 83 -12.88 -4.08 12.79
N ASP A 84 -13.09 -3.52 11.61
CA ASP A 84 -13.14 -2.07 11.44
C ASP A 84 -14.39 -1.54 12.18
N PRO A 85 -14.23 -0.61 13.15
CA PRO A 85 -15.36 -0.07 13.90
C PRO A 85 -16.38 0.67 13.03
N ASP A 86 -15.98 1.10 11.83
CA ASP A 86 -16.84 1.80 10.87
C ASP A 86 -17.40 0.86 9.78
N ASP A 87 -17.05 -0.43 9.81
CA ASP A 87 -17.64 -1.46 8.94
C ASP A 87 -19.06 -1.75 9.42
N VAL A 88 -19.96 -0.88 9.01
CA VAL A 88 -21.39 -1.06 9.22
C VAL A 88 -21.85 -2.16 8.29
N ASP A 89 -22.12 -3.35 8.85
CA ASP A 89 -22.87 -4.42 8.18
C ASP A 89 -24.34 -3.98 8.00
N LEU A 90 -24.53 -2.94 7.18
CA LEU A 90 -25.85 -2.53 6.74
C LEU A 90 -26.27 -3.61 5.75
N GLU A 91 -27.31 -4.36 6.08
CA GLU A 91 -28.05 -5.16 5.11
C GLU A 91 -28.32 -4.28 3.89
N VAL A 92 -27.62 -4.54 2.79
CA VAL A 92 -27.87 -3.87 1.52
C VAL A 92 -29.29 -4.25 1.14
N PRO A 93 -30.24 -3.28 1.08
CA PRO A 93 -31.60 -3.60 0.69
C PRO A 93 -31.59 -4.19 -0.72
N ASP A 94 -32.38 -5.24 -0.93
CA ASP A 94 -32.55 -5.85 -2.24
C ASP A 94 -33.06 -4.79 -3.24
N ASP A 95 -32.17 -4.32 -4.10
CA ASP A 95 -32.44 -3.28 -5.08
C ASP A 95 -33.13 -3.84 -6.34
N SER A 96 -33.45 -5.13 -6.39
CA SER A 96 -34.09 -5.77 -7.56
C SER A 96 -35.47 -5.20 -7.90
N THR A 97 -36.05 -4.43 -6.98
CA THR A 97 -37.31 -3.70 -7.18
C THR A 97 -37.12 -2.28 -7.73
N VAL A 98 -35.88 -1.81 -7.83
CA VAL A 98 -35.51 -0.50 -8.39
C VAL A 98 -35.49 -0.62 -9.92
N ASP A 99 -36.10 0.36 -10.59
CA ASP A 99 -36.16 0.41 -12.05
C ASP A 99 -34.85 0.95 -12.63
N HIS A 100 -33.97 0.03 -13.04
CA HIS A 100 -32.69 0.33 -13.71
C HIS A 100 -32.83 0.52 -15.23
N SER A 101 -34.05 0.61 -15.77
CA SER A 101 -34.26 0.72 -17.23
C SER A 101 -33.72 2.01 -17.86
N SER A 102 -33.37 2.99 -17.02
CA SER A 102 -32.81 4.29 -17.42
C SER A 102 -31.28 4.34 -17.32
N ASP A 103 -30.63 3.31 -16.76
CA ASP A 103 -29.18 3.27 -16.69
C ASP A 103 -28.60 3.00 -18.09
N GLU A 104 -28.04 4.04 -18.71
CA GLU A 104 -27.26 3.90 -19.93
C GLU A 104 -25.98 3.11 -19.63
N PHE A 105 -26.01 1.80 -19.88
CA PHE A 105 -24.80 1.02 -20.04
C PHE A 105 -24.12 1.41 -21.34
N VAL A 106 -23.29 2.46 -21.30
CA VAL A 106 -22.38 2.79 -22.40
C VAL A 106 -21.39 1.64 -22.53
N ARG A 107 -21.47 0.90 -23.63
CA ARG A 107 -20.58 -0.20 -23.98
C ARG A 107 -19.32 0.30 -24.68
#